data_AF-A0A3B9DN09-F1
#
_entry.id   AF-A0A3B9DN09-F1
#
_cell.length_a   1.000
_cell.length_b   1.000
_cell.length_c   1.000
_cell.angle_alpha   90.00
_cell.angle_beta   90.00
_cell.angle_gamma   90.00
#
_symmetry.space_group_name_H-M   'P 1'
#
loop_
_entity.id
_entity.type
_entity.pdbx_description
1 polymer ?
#
loop_
_entity_poly.entity_id
_entity_poly.type
_entity_poly.pdbx_seq_one_letter_code
_entity_poly.pdbx_strand_id
1 'polypeptide(L)'
;GWFVLAVVMRASMGVGVGVAVGVRYSSITRFLFPGILASLAFDFPNFWYFEIWPTSLFYLWPSMPPLLLAKSAFFAVEPLQLVYAFVYGPLVVGAALFWASRSIDRFVVRGEFTS
;
A
#
# COMPACT_ATOMS: atom_id res chain seq x y z
N GLY A 1 -10.34 12.56 -11.76
CA GLY A 1 -11.38 12.44 -10.72
C GLY A 1 -10.83 11.71 -9.52
N TRP A 2 -11.42 11.90 -8.34
CA TRP A 2 -10.95 11.34 -7.06
C TRP A 2 -10.71 9.82 -7.11
N PHE A 3 -11.62 9.08 -7.76
CA PHE A 3 -11.51 7.64 -7.94
C PHE A 3 -10.24 7.22 -8.71
N VAL A 4 -9.88 7.94 -9.77
CA VAL A 4 -8.67 7.64 -10.55
C VAL A 4 -7.42 7.82 -9.71
N LEU A 5 -7.36 8.90 -8.92
CA LEU A 5 -6.25 9.14 -7.98
C LEU A 5 -6.17 8.03 -6.93
N ALA A 6 -7.31 7.61 -6.37
CA ALA A 6 -7.37 6.51 -5.43
C ALA A 6 -6.80 5.20 -6.02
N VAL A 7 -7.23 4.85 -7.24
CA VAL A 7 -6.79 3.63 -7.93
C VAL A 7 -5.31 3.69 -8.25
N VAL A 8 -4.84 4.78 -8.85
CA VAL A 8 -3.41 4.95 -9.19
C VAL A 8 -2.55 4.85 -7.94
N MET A 9 -2.93 5.57 -6.88
CA MET A 9 -2.16 5.58 -5.65
C MET A 9 -2.13 4.19 -4.98
N ARG A 10 -3.29 3.51 -4.90
CA ARG A 10 -3.35 2.15 -4.33
C ARG A 10 -2.54 1.15 -5.15
N ALA A 11 -2.64 1.22 -6.48
CA ALA A 11 -1.91 0.34 -7.38
C ALA A 11 -0.39 0.56 -7.26
N SER A 12 0.07 1.82 -7.26
CA SER A 12 1.49 2.15 -7.09
C SER A 12 2.05 1.65 -5.76
N MET A 13 1.31 1.81 -4.65
CA MET A 13 1.72 1.25 -3.35
C MET A 13 1.78 -0.28 -3.39
N GLY A 14 0.73 -0.92 -3.90
CA GLY A 14 0.63 -2.38 -3.97
C GLY A 14 1.75 -3.00 -4.82
N VAL A 15 2.08 -2.39 -5.96
CA VAL A 15 3.20 -2.80 -6.80
C VAL A 15 4.52 -2.61 -6.06
N GLY A 16 4.76 -1.45 -5.43
CA GLY A 16 6.00 -1.20 -4.69
C GLY A 16 6.22 -2.22 -3.57
N VAL A 17 5.20 -2.46 -2.74
CA VAL A 17 5.25 -3.46 -1.66
C VAL A 17 5.41 -4.87 -2.22
N GLY A 18 4.62 -5.24 -3.24
CA GLY A 18 4.65 -6.55 -3.85
C GLY A 18 6.00 -6.89 -4.45
N VAL A 19 6.62 -5.94 -5.17
CA VAL A 19 7.98 -6.08 -5.70
C VAL A 19 8.98 -6.19 -4.56
N ALA A 20 8.94 -5.29 -3.58
CA ALA A 20 9.90 -5.29 -2.48
C ALA A 20 9.88 -6.62 -1.70
N VAL A 21 8.70 -7.18 -1.45
CA VAL A 21 8.54 -8.49 -0.78
C VAL A 21 8.92 -9.64 -1.71
N GLY A 22 8.45 -9.61 -2.96
CA GLY A 22 8.57 -10.70 -3.92
C GLY A 22 10.00 -11.01 -4.34
N VAL A 23 10.81 -9.98 -4.60
CA VAL A 23 12.19 -10.16 -5.12
C VAL A 23 13.13 -10.90 -4.16
N ARG A 24 12.73 -11.08 -2.90
CA ARG A 24 13.49 -11.81 -1.88
C ARG A 24 13.46 -13.33 -2.07
N TYR A 25 12.46 -13.83 -2.79
CA TYR A 25 12.19 -15.25 -2.92
C TYR A 25 12.52 -15.73 -4.33
N SER A 26 13.23 -16.85 -4.43
CA SER A 26 13.59 -17.49 -5.70
C SER A 26 12.47 -18.33 -6.32
N SER A 27 11.39 -18.59 -5.57
CA SER A 27 10.26 -19.40 -6.01
C SER A 27 8.92 -18.79 -5.59
N ILE A 28 7.94 -18.86 -6.49
CA ILE A 28 6.56 -18.38 -6.26
C ILE A 28 5.96 -19.06 -5.03
N THR A 29 6.15 -20.37 -4.86
CA THR A 29 5.56 -21.11 -3.73
C THR A 29 6.06 -20.60 -2.38
N ARG A 30 7.32 -20.17 -2.31
CA ARG A 30 7.91 -19.56 -1.09
C ARG A 30 7.42 -18.14 -0.87
N PHE A 31 7.11 -17.42 -1.94
CA PHE A 31 6.53 -16.09 -1.88
C PHE A 31 5.04 -16.09 -1.52
N LEU A 32 4.27 -17.14 -1.84
CA LEU A 32 2.81 -17.15 -1.67
C LEU A 32 2.37 -16.75 -0.26
N PHE A 33 2.94 -17.38 0.78
CA PHE A 33 2.53 -17.09 2.15
C PHE A 33 2.91 -15.66 2.59
N PRO A 34 4.17 -15.19 2.44
CA PRO A 34 4.53 -13.78 2.68
C PRO A 34 3.71 -12.78 1.86
N GLY A 35 3.42 -13.10 0.60
CA GLY A 35 2.61 -12.28 -0.29
C GLY A 35 1.18 -12.15 0.19
N ILE A 36 0.55 -13.26 0.61
CA ILE A 36 -0.79 -13.24 1.20
C ILE A 36 -0.79 -12.38 2.47
N LEU A 37 0.19 -12.54 3.36
CA LEU A 37 0.28 -11.72 4.58
C LEU A 37 0.44 -10.24 4.25
N ALA A 38 1.26 -9.88 3.27
CA ALA A 38 1.43 -8.51 2.83
C ALA A 38 0.13 -7.94 2.24
N SER A 39 -0.59 -8.71 1.42
CA SER A 39 -1.88 -8.32 0.87
C SER A 39 -2.93 -8.14 1.95
N LEU A 40 -3.03 -9.07 2.91
CA LEU A 40 -3.96 -8.95 4.04
C LEU A 40 -3.66 -7.72 4.90
N ALA A 41 -2.39 -7.46 5.19
CA ALA A 41 -1.99 -6.26 5.91
C ALA A 41 -2.33 -4.99 5.12
N PHE A 42 -2.16 -5.00 3.80
CA PHE A 42 -2.53 -3.88 2.94
C PHE A 42 -4.05 -3.68 2.85
N ASP A 43 -4.83 -4.76 2.90
CA ASP A 43 -6.29 -4.71 2.86
C ASP A 43 -6.95 -4.47 4.22
N PHE A 44 -6.18 -4.49 5.30
CA PHE A 44 -6.71 -4.34 6.66
C PHE A 44 -7.56 -3.06 6.87
N PRO A 45 -7.20 -1.88 6.32
CA PRO A 45 -8.03 -0.68 6.47
C PRO A 45 -9.37 -0.70 5.74
N ASN A 46 -9.65 -1.72 4.92
CA ASN A 46 -11.00 -1.87 4.35
C ASN A 46 -12.07 -2.08 5.43
N PHE A 47 -11.73 -2.63 6.60
CA PHE A 47 -12.66 -2.74 7.73
C PHE A 47 -13.17 -1.37 8.21
N TRP A 48 -12.32 -0.34 8.13
CA TRP A 48 -12.73 1.03 8.40
C TRP A 48 -13.63 1.57 7.27
N TYR A 49 -13.27 1.29 6.02
CA TYR A 49 -14.02 1.75 4.84
C TYR A 49 -15.45 1.20 4.80
N PHE A 50 -15.64 -0.07 5.17
CA PHE A 50 -16.95 -0.73 5.26
C PHE A 50 -17.68 -0.49 6.59
N GLU A 51 -17.16 0.38 7.45
CA GLU A 51 -17.76 0.73 8.74
C GLU A 51 -17.95 -0.47 9.71
N ILE A 52 -17.21 -1.56 9.48
CA ILE A 52 -17.22 -2.75 10.35
C ILE A 52 -16.48 -2.46 11.66
N TRP A 53 -15.37 -1.72 11.58
CA TRP A 53 -14.57 -1.34 12.75
C TRP A 53 -14.03 0.09 12.61
N PRO A 54 -14.82 1.12 12.96
CA PRO A 54 -14.48 2.52 12.71
C PRO A 54 -13.59 3.10 13.82
N THR A 55 -12.33 2.69 13.88
CA THR A 55 -11.33 3.21 14.84
C THR A 55 -10.36 4.18 14.16
N SER A 56 -9.93 5.24 14.85
CA SER A 56 -8.97 6.24 14.34
C SER A 56 -7.56 5.69 14.11
N LEU A 57 -7.22 4.52 14.66
CA LEU A 57 -5.92 3.85 14.47
C LEU A 57 -5.66 3.49 13.00
N PHE A 58 -6.69 3.29 12.18
CA PHE A 58 -6.54 2.99 10.76
C PHE A 58 -5.91 4.14 9.96
N TYR A 59 -5.95 5.38 10.46
CA TYR A 59 -5.24 6.52 9.85
C TYR A 59 -3.71 6.44 9.99
N LEU A 60 -3.17 5.50 10.76
CA LEU A 60 -1.73 5.23 10.78
C LEU A 60 -1.31 4.24 9.68
N TRP A 61 -2.28 3.64 8.99
CA TRP A 61 -2.02 2.55 8.08
C TRP A 61 -1.65 3.05 6.67
N PRO A 62 -0.60 2.51 6.03
CA PRO A 62 -0.11 2.96 4.72
C PRO A 62 -1.18 3.00 3.61
N SER A 63 -2.13 2.05 3.62
CA SER A 63 -3.17 1.90 2.58
C SER A 63 -4.44 2.72 2.86
N MET A 64 -4.46 3.56 3.90
CA MET A 64 -5.62 4.38 4.23
C MET A 64 -5.85 5.57 3.27
N PRO A 65 -4.82 6.34 2.85
CA PRO A 65 -5.00 7.45 1.91
C PRO A 65 -5.79 7.13 0.63
N PRO A 66 -5.53 6.04 -0.10
CA PRO A 66 -6.33 5.74 -1.30
C PRO A 66 -7.79 5.41 -0.97
N LEU A 67 -8.09 4.85 0.20
CA LEU A 67 -9.47 4.58 0.62
C LEU A 67 -10.24 5.88 0.89
N LEU A 68 -9.59 6.89 1.48
CA LEU A 68 -10.19 8.20 1.69
C LEU A 68 -10.50 8.90 0.36
N LEU A 69 -9.58 8.83 -0.62
CA LEU A 69 -9.82 9.36 -1.96
C LEU A 69 -10.90 8.59 -2.72
N ALA A 70 -11.03 7.28 -2.48
CA ALA A 70 -12.12 6.48 -3.04
C ALA A 70 -13.46 6.90 -2.42
N LYS A 71 -13.51 7.07 -1.10
CA LYS A 71 -14.71 7.55 -0.39
C LYS A 71 -15.13 8.93 -0.89
N SER A 72 -14.18 9.84 -1.10
CA SER A 72 -14.45 11.21 -1.58
C SER A 72 -14.94 11.28 -3.03
N ALA A 73 -14.85 10.18 -3.78
CA ALA A 73 -15.41 10.11 -5.13
C ALA A 73 -16.94 9.95 -5.13
N PHE A 74 -17.50 9.41 -4.04
CA PHE A 74 -18.93 9.07 -3.94
C PHE A 74 -19.65 9.81 -2.81
N PHE A 75 -18.93 10.23 -1.77
CA PHE A 75 -19.48 10.90 -0.59
C PHE A 75 -18.68 12.16 -0.25
N ALA A 76 -19.32 13.11 0.44
CA ALA A 76 -18.61 14.24 1.01
C ALA A 76 -17.67 13.76 2.12
N VAL A 77 -16.40 14.15 2.03
CA VAL A 77 -15.36 13.82 3.01
C VAL A 77 -14.81 15.11 3.58
N GLU A 78 -14.43 15.09 4.85
CA GLU A 78 -13.86 16.23 5.55
C GLU A 78 -12.59 16.75 4.85
N PRO A 79 -12.44 18.08 4.64
CA PRO A 79 -11.29 18.64 3.92
C PRO A 79 -9.92 18.26 4.52
N LEU A 80 -9.83 18.14 5.85
CA LEU A 80 -8.60 17.72 6.53
C LEU A 80 -8.19 16.29 6.15
N GLN A 81 -9.16 15.39 5.93
CA GLN A 81 -8.87 14.02 5.51
C GLN A 81 -8.30 13.97 4.08
N LEU A 82 -8.70 14.91 3.23
CA LEU A 82 -8.13 15.06 1.89
C LEU A 82 -6.68 15.58 1.97
N VAL A 83 -6.42 16.62 2.78
CA VAL A 83 -5.05 17.11 3.01
C VAL A 83 -4.17 15.99 3.54
N TYR A 84 -4.64 15.23 4.53
CA TYR A 84 -3.96 14.04 5.03
C TYR A 84 -3.68 13.03 3.92
N ALA A 85 -4.67 12.70 3.07
CA ALA A 85 -4.48 11.74 1.99
C ALA A 85 -3.45 12.21 0.95
N PHE A 86 -3.41 13.52 0.67
CA PHE A 86 -2.45 14.14 -0.25
C PHE A 86 -1.04 14.29 0.31
N VAL A 87 -0.87 14.36 1.62
CA VAL A 87 0.46 14.42 2.24
C VAL A 87 0.97 13.01 2.50
N TYR A 88 0.19 12.21 3.22
CA TYR A 88 0.61 10.89 3.65
C TYR A 88 0.64 9.88 2.50
N GLY A 89 -0.30 9.96 1.55
CA GLY A 89 -0.36 9.06 0.40
C GLY A 89 0.91 9.07 -0.46
N PRO A 90 1.35 10.21 -0.99
CA PRO A 90 2.59 10.31 -1.75
C PRO A 90 3.84 9.93 -0.95
N LEU A 91 3.90 10.25 0.35
CA LEU A 91 5.00 9.83 1.21
C LEU A 91 5.10 8.30 1.30
N VAL A 92 3.97 7.63 1.49
CA VAL A 92 3.90 6.17 1.55
C VAL A 92 4.21 5.54 0.18
N VAL A 93 3.68 6.09 -0.92
CA VAL A 93 4.02 5.62 -2.28
C VAL A 93 5.53 5.75 -2.50
N GLY A 94 6.10 6.91 -2.19
CA GLY A 94 7.54 7.17 -2.31
C GLY A 94 8.37 6.19 -1.49
N ALA A 95 7.97 5.94 -0.24
CA ALA A 95 8.62 4.96 0.62
C ALA A 95 8.54 3.53 0.05
N ALA A 96 7.37 3.12 -0.46
CA ALA A 96 7.17 1.80 -1.06
C ALA A 96 8.01 1.61 -2.32
N LEU A 97 8.05 2.61 -3.20
CA LEU A 97 8.86 2.58 -4.43
C LEU A 97 10.35 2.59 -4.10
N PHE A 98 10.78 3.43 -3.15
CA PHE A 98 12.18 3.44 -2.69
C PHE A 98 12.59 2.09 -2.10
N TRP A 99 11.72 1.47 -1.30
CA TRP A 99 11.95 0.15 -0.75
C TRP A 99 12.01 -0.94 -1.82
N ALA A 100 11.17 -0.83 -2.86
CA ALA A 100 11.21 -1.71 -4.02
C ALA A 100 12.54 -1.58 -4.76
N SER A 101 12.98 -0.35 -5.09
CA SER A 101 14.26 -0.09 -5.75
C SER A 101 15.43 -0.68 -4.97
N ARG A 102 15.50 -0.40 -3.66
CA ARG A 102 16.56 -0.95 -2.79
C ARG A 102 16.52 -2.48 -2.71
N SER A 103 15.33 -3.07 -2.75
CA SER A 103 15.18 -4.53 -2.73
C SER A 103 15.60 -5.14 -4.07
N ILE A 104 15.28 -4.52 -5.21
CA ILE A 104 15.78 -4.96 -6.52
C ILE A 104 17.31 -4.91 -6.55
N ASP A 105 17.91 -3.78 -6.17
CA ASP A 105 19.37 -3.63 -6.17
C ASP A 105 20.05 -4.70 -5.31
N ARG A 106 19.45 -5.03 -4.16
CA ARG A 106 20.02 -6.01 -3.23
C ARG A 106 19.82 -7.45 -3.68
N PHE A 107 18.59 -7.83 -4.01
CA PHE A 107 18.23 -9.24 -4.22
C PHE A 107 18.39 -9.66 -5.68
N VAL A 108 18.15 -8.75 -6.64
CA VAL A 108 18.24 -9.05 -8.07
C VAL A 108 19.63 -8.71 -8.62
N VAL A 109 20.15 -7.51 -8.36
CA VAL A 109 21.44 -7.06 -8.95
C VAL A 109 22.63 -7.67 -8.24
N ARG A 110 22.65 -7.67 -6.89
CA ARG A 110 23.74 -8.28 -6.09
C ARG A 110 23.57 -9.77 -5.84
N GLY A 111 22.37 -10.32 -6.07
CA GLY A 111 22.08 -11.75 -5.91
C GLY A 111 22.02 -12.26 -4.47
N GLU A 112 21.80 -11.39 -3.47
CA GLU A 112 21.72 -11.76 -2.06
C GLU A 112 20.37 -12.43 -1.70
N PHE A 113 20.05 -13.60 -2.24
CA PHE A 113 18.79 -14.29 -1.92
C PHE A 113 18.78 -14.83 -0.49
N THR A 114 17.66 -14.63 0.22
CA THR A 114 17.39 -15.37 1.46
C THR A 114 16.96 -16.78 1.08
N SER A 115 17.79 -17.77 1.43
CA SER A 115 17.61 -19.20 1.17
C SER A 115 16.29 -19.76 1.70
#